data_AF-A0A183AUQ3-F1
#
_entry.id   AF-A0A183AUQ3-F1
#
_cell.length_a   1.000
_cell.length_b   1.000
_cell.length_c   1.000
_cell.angle_alpha   90.00
_cell.angle_beta   90.00
_cell.angle_gamma   90.00
#
_symmetry.space_group_name_H-M   'P 1'
#
loop_
_entity.id
_entity.type
_entity.pdbx_description
1 polymer ?
#
loop_
_entity_poly.entity_id
_entity_poly.type
_entity_poly.pdbx_seq_one_letter_code
_entity_poly.pdbx_strand_id
1 'polypeptide(L)'
;MWSNLEQNILLVRCFSSNTKSANFPPHINVYIYSEQADVSHAYQLLRRNGIPVENIVTIMYDDVANCPDNPFPGKLFNDYEHHDVYHDVVVDYRGEDVTPENFIGVLLGDAKLKSTGKKVLESGPDDDVFIFFTDHGAPNMICFPNKDVILAVTAANSHESSMGCFCDDKLIDTCLADEYSYRWITDSEKAVEYGTGSRKMHFIDDSVHPVGHLA
;
A
#
# COMPACT_ATOMS: atom_id res chain seq x y z
N MET A 1 2.77 -9.73 20.71
CA MET A 1 1.36 -10.11 20.90
C MET A 1 0.54 -9.82 19.65
N TRP A 2 0.76 -10.33 18.43
CA TRP A 2 -0.34 -10.30 17.43
C TRP A 2 -1.33 -11.38 17.91
N SER A 3 -1.87 -11.19 19.11
CA SER A 3 -2.83 -12.06 19.77
C SER A 3 -4.17 -11.53 19.38
N ASN A 4 -4.98 -12.31 18.66
CA ASN A 4 -6.45 -12.46 18.68
C ASN A 4 -7.34 -11.32 19.22
N LEU A 5 -6.85 -10.10 19.26
CA LEU A 5 -7.54 -8.87 19.60
C LEU A 5 -7.92 -8.25 18.26
N GLU A 6 -9.06 -7.58 18.26
CA GLU A 6 -9.81 -7.13 17.10
C GLU A 6 -9.06 -5.99 16.40
N GLN A 7 -7.97 -6.35 15.71
CA GLN A 7 -7.16 -5.36 15.01
C GLN A 7 -7.88 -4.98 13.73
N ASN A 8 -8.25 -3.70 13.63
CA ASN A 8 -8.83 -3.13 12.43
C ASN A 8 -7.69 -2.52 11.61
N ILE A 9 -7.60 -2.85 10.33
CA ILE A 9 -6.47 -2.46 9.49
C ILE A 9 -6.97 -1.74 8.25
N LEU A 10 -6.30 -0.64 7.92
CA LEU A 10 -6.57 0.16 6.74
C LEU A 10 -5.33 0.17 5.84
N LEU A 11 -5.46 -0.40 4.64
CA LEU A 11 -4.45 -0.34 3.58
C LEU A 11 -4.92 0.61 2.49
N VAL A 12 -4.11 1.60 2.14
CA VAL A 12 -4.53 2.68 1.25
C VAL A 12 -3.48 2.97 0.19
N ARG A 13 -3.96 3.06 -1.04
CA ARG A 13 -3.30 3.66 -2.19
C ARG A 13 -4.26 4.64 -2.88
N CYS A 14 -3.79 5.86 -3.14
CA CYS A 14 -4.65 6.98 -3.52
C CYS A 14 -4.41 7.59 -4.90
N PHE A 15 -3.71 6.92 -5.83
CA PHE A 15 -3.58 7.43 -7.20
C PHE A 15 -4.30 6.57 -8.24
N SER A 16 -4.40 7.00 -9.49
CA SER A 16 -4.91 6.20 -10.62
C SER A 16 -3.90 6.20 -11.76
N SER A 17 -3.75 5.06 -12.46
CA SER A 17 -2.98 4.97 -13.71
C SER A 17 -3.60 5.79 -14.85
N ASN A 18 -4.90 6.07 -14.80
CA ASN A 18 -5.65 6.74 -15.86
C ASN A 18 -5.58 8.28 -15.84
N THR A 19 -4.87 8.89 -14.89
CA THR A 19 -4.51 10.30 -15.06
C THR A 19 -3.53 10.39 -16.22
N LYS A 20 -4.06 10.73 -17.40
CA LYS A 20 -3.31 11.32 -18.51
C LYS A 20 -2.68 12.61 -18.01
N SER A 21 -1.60 12.51 -17.25
CA SER A 21 -0.64 13.59 -17.13
C SER A 21 -0.20 13.88 -18.56
N ALA A 22 -0.52 15.07 -19.06
CA ALA A 22 -0.32 15.47 -20.45
C ALA A 22 1.16 15.45 -20.90
N ASN A 23 2.08 15.06 -20.02
CA ASN A 23 3.52 15.10 -20.21
C ASN A 23 4.21 13.71 -20.10
N PHE A 24 3.50 12.62 -19.86
CA PHE A 24 4.11 11.28 -19.78
C PHE A 24 3.54 10.32 -20.85
N PRO A 25 4.41 9.54 -21.54
CA PRO A 25 3.99 8.60 -22.58
C PRO A 25 3.12 7.46 -22.01
N PRO A 26 2.31 6.78 -22.85
CA PRO A 26 1.27 5.83 -22.44
C PRO A 26 1.81 4.44 -22.04
N HIS A 27 3.01 4.36 -21.48
CA HIS A 27 3.55 3.11 -20.93
C HIS A 27 3.03 2.91 -19.50
N ILE A 28 3.08 1.68 -18.97
CA ILE A 28 2.87 1.42 -17.54
C ILE A 28 3.60 2.50 -16.79
N ASN A 29 2.83 3.34 -16.09
CA ASN A 29 3.43 4.44 -15.40
C ASN A 29 4.31 3.85 -14.29
N VAL A 30 5.62 4.06 -14.41
CA VAL A 30 6.64 3.55 -13.50
C VAL A 30 6.33 3.87 -12.03
N TYR A 31 5.51 4.90 -11.84
CA TYR A 31 5.08 5.48 -10.58
C TYR A 31 3.82 4.86 -9.96
N ILE A 32 3.24 3.79 -10.53
CA ILE A 32 1.89 3.33 -10.16
C ILE A 32 1.80 1.82 -9.91
N TYR A 33 2.70 1.05 -10.51
CA TYR A 33 2.74 -0.41 -10.33
C TYR A 33 3.19 -0.76 -8.89
N SER A 34 4.26 -0.12 -8.42
CA SER A 34 4.87 -0.34 -7.11
C SER A 34 3.88 -0.17 -5.96
N GLU A 35 3.03 0.84 -6.00
CA GLU A 35 2.14 1.20 -4.90
C GLU A 35 1.01 0.18 -4.75
N GLN A 36 0.48 -0.34 -5.86
CA GLN A 36 -0.52 -1.41 -5.81
C GLN A 36 0.11 -2.76 -5.45
N ALA A 37 1.34 -3.02 -5.90
CA ALA A 37 2.10 -4.18 -5.47
C ALA A 37 2.42 -4.12 -3.97
N ASP A 38 2.79 -2.96 -3.42
CA ASP A 38 3.07 -2.73 -2.01
C ASP A 38 1.82 -2.94 -1.14
N VAL A 39 0.67 -2.38 -1.52
CA VAL A 39 -0.61 -2.62 -0.83
C VAL A 39 -0.97 -4.11 -0.87
N SER A 40 -0.79 -4.75 -2.02
CA SER A 40 -1.07 -6.17 -2.19
C SER A 40 -0.14 -7.03 -1.33
N HIS A 41 1.15 -6.71 -1.28
CA HIS A 41 2.12 -7.44 -0.45
C HIS A 41 1.86 -7.23 1.05
N ALA A 42 1.53 -6.01 1.48
CA ALA A 42 1.09 -5.73 2.84
C ALA A 42 -0.18 -6.54 3.19
N TYR A 43 -1.15 -6.64 2.27
CA TYR A 43 -2.33 -7.49 2.44
C TYR A 43 -1.93 -8.96 2.68
N GLN A 44 -1.06 -9.52 1.83
CA GLN A 44 -0.58 -10.91 2.01
C GLN A 44 0.10 -11.12 3.37
N LEU A 45 0.93 -10.17 3.80
CA LEU A 45 1.59 -10.21 5.11
C LEU A 45 0.56 -10.29 6.24
N LEU A 46 -0.47 -9.44 6.22
CA LEU A 46 -1.51 -9.41 7.24
C LEU A 46 -2.32 -10.71 7.26
N ARG A 47 -2.70 -11.20 6.07
CA ARG A 47 -3.43 -12.47 5.91
C ARG A 47 -2.63 -13.65 6.42
N ARG A 48 -1.34 -13.74 6.10
CA ARG A 48 -0.43 -14.79 6.58
C ARG A 48 -0.28 -14.75 8.10
N ASN A 49 -0.40 -13.59 8.71
CA ASN A 49 -0.36 -13.40 10.17
C ASN A 49 -1.72 -13.62 10.87
N GLY A 50 -2.75 -14.07 10.13
CA GLY A 50 -4.04 -14.44 10.70
C GLY A 50 -5.01 -13.28 10.87
N ILE A 51 -4.74 -12.10 10.31
CA ILE A 51 -5.72 -11.01 10.29
C ILE A 51 -6.87 -11.39 9.35
N PRO A 52 -8.12 -11.41 9.84
CA PRO A 52 -9.27 -11.83 9.04
C PRO A 52 -9.65 -10.77 7.98
N VAL A 53 -10.31 -11.17 6.88
CA VAL A 53 -10.52 -10.28 5.70
C VAL A 53 -11.44 -9.12 6.07
N GLU A 54 -12.44 -9.42 6.91
CA GLU A 54 -13.40 -8.48 7.46
C GLU A 54 -12.72 -7.34 8.23
N ASN A 55 -11.53 -7.56 8.77
CA ASN A 55 -10.78 -6.58 9.54
C ASN A 55 -9.80 -5.76 8.68
N ILE A 56 -9.62 -6.10 7.41
CA ILE A 56 -8.75 -5.37 6.49
C ILE A 56 -9.63 -4.57 5.53
N VAL A 57 -9.54 -3.24 5.59
CA VAL A 57 -10.12 -2.35 4.59
C VAL A 57 -9.05 -2.02 3.55
N THR A 58 -9.28 -2.39 2.29
CA THR A 58 -8.34 -2.09 1.20
C THR A 58 -8.93 -1.04 0.26
N ILE A 59 -8.25 0.10 0.17
CA ILE A 59 -8.53 1.20 -0.75
C ILE A 59 -7.45 1.21 -1.82
N MET A 60 -7.80 0.83 -3.04
CA MET A 60 -6.85 0.71 -4.15
C MET A 60 -7.58 0.90 -5.47
N TYR A 61 -7.04 1.74 -6.37
CA TYR A 61 -7.73 2.03 -7.63
C TYR A 61 -7.95 0.78 -8.51
N ASP A 62 -7.08 -0.23 -8.38
CA ASP A 62 -7.18 -1.57 -8.97
C ASP A 62 -7.18 -1.59 -10.51
N ASP A 63 -6.30 -0.79 -11.10
CA ASP A 63 -6.17 -0.60 -12.54
C ASP A 63 -4.87 -1.16 -13.14
N VAL A 64 -4.00 -1.81 -12.34
CA VAL A 64 -2.72 -2.33 -12.82
C VAL A 64 -2.76 -3.83 -13.11
N ALA A 65 -3.34 -4.65 -12.22
CA ALA A 65 -3.31 -6.11 -12.36
C ALA A 65 -3.90 -6.57 -13.71
N ASN A 66 -4.98 -5.94 -14.17
CA ASN A 66 -5.66 -6.25 -15.43
C ASN A 66 -5.42 -5.20 -16.53
N CYS A 67 -4.42 -4.33 -16.37
CA CYS A 67 -4.04 -3.37 -17.41
C CYS A 67 -3.62 -4.11 -18.70
N PRO A 68 -4.03 -3.67 -19.91
CA PRO A 68 -3.59 -4.27 -21.17
C PRO A 68 -2.07 -4.31 -21.35
N ASP A 69 -1.35 -3.37 -20.74
CA ASP A 69 0.11 -3.29 -20.82
C ASP A 69 0.80 -4.19 -19.78
N ASN A 70 0.07 -4.73 -18.81
CA ASN A 70 0.63 -5.68 -17.84
C ASN A 70 0.90 -7.02 -18.55
N PRO A 71 2.17 -7.45 -18.66
CA PRO A 71 2.52 -8.70 -19.34
C PRO A 71 2.03 -9.95 -18.60
N PHE A 72 1.56 -9.80 -17.36
CA PHE A 72 0.98 -10.85 -16.53
C PHE A 72 -0.43 -10.47 -16.07
N PRO A 73 -1.45 -10.61 -16.93
CA PRO A 73 -2.81 -10.25 -16.57
C PRO A 73 -3.30 -10.94 -15.30
N GLY A 74 -3.88 -10.15 -14.41
CA GLY A 74 -4.41 -10.58 -13.11
C GLY A 74 -3.35 -10.79 -12.04
N LYS A 75 -2.10 -10.34 -12.23
CA LYS A 75 -1.00 -10.51 -11.26
C LYS A 75 -0.27 -9.21 -11.00
N LEU A 76 0.27 -9.10 -9.79
CA LEU A 76 1.25 -8.09 -9.39
C LEU A 76 2.41 -8.78 -8.68
N PHE A 77 3.60 -8.20 -8.77
CA PHE A 77 4.83 -8.70 -8.15
C PHE A 77 5.49 -7.58 -7.39
N ASN A 78 6.14 -7.88 -6.27
CA ASN A 78 6.77 -6.86 -5.41
C ASN A 78 8.28 -7.05 -5.25
N ASP A 79 8.88 -7.91 -6.08
CA ASP A 79 10.33 -8.15 -6.20
C ASP A 79 10.66 -8.88 -7.52
N TYR A 80 11.94 -9.17 -7.73
CA TYR A 80 12.43 -9.94 -8.89
C TYR A 80 12.13 -11.45 -8.82
N GLU A 81 11.59 -11.98 -7.73
CA GLU A 81 11.20 -13.40 -7.64
C GLU A 81 9.86 -13.68 -8.32
N HIS A 82 9.09 -12.63 -8.63
CA HIS A 82 7.79 -12.70 -9.31
C HIS A 82 6.78 -13.59 -8.57
N HIS A 83 6.80 -13.55 -7.24
CA HIS A 83 5.72 -14.09 -6.43
C HIS A 83 4.49 -13.18 -6.55
N ASP A 84 3.36 -13.76 -7.00
CA ASP A 84 2.12 -13.02 -7.18
C ASP A 84 1.58 -12.54 -5.83
N VAL A 85 1.56 -11.23 -5.61
CA VAL A 85 1.06 -10.61 -4.38
C VAL A 85 -0.41 -10.19 -4.50
N TYR A 86 -1.00 -10.20 -5.70
CA TYR A 86 -2.37 -9.72 -5.94
C TYR A 86 -3.44 -10.79 -5.73
N HIS A 87 -3.07 -12.07 -5.76
CA HIS A 87 -4.03 -13.16 -5.58
C HIS A 87 -4.87 -13.00 -4.30
N ASP A 88 -6.18 -13.23 -4.42
CA ASP A 88 -7.16 -13.16 -3.33
C ASP A 88 -7.26 -11.81 -2.58
N VAL A 89 -6.61 -10.75 -3.06
CA VAL A 89 -6.75 -9.40 -2.48
C VAL A 89 -8.20 -8.91 -2.68
N VAL A 90 -8.86 -8.58 -1.56
CA VAL A 90 -10.20 -8.00 -1.58
C VAL A 90 -10.10 -6.48 -1.58
N VAL A 91 -10.50 -5.85 -2.68
CA VAL A 91 -10.50 -4.38 -2.81
C VAL A 91 -11.88 -3.82 -2.44
N ASP A 92 -11.98 -3.14 -1.30
CA ASP A 92 -13.25 -2.59 -0.77
C ASP A 92 -13.65 -1.26 -1.43
N TYR A 93 -12.65 -0.44 -1.78
CA TYR A 93 -12.83 0.83 -2.48
C TYR A 93 -11.94 0.81 -3.72
N ARG A 94 -12.59 0.79 -4.90
CA ARG A 94 -11.97 0.61 -6.20
C ARG A 94 -12.27 1.81 -7.12
N GLY A 95 -11.32 2.18 -7.97
CA GLY A 95 -11.51 3.22 -8.96
C GLY A 95 -11.99 4.54 -8.36
N GLU A 96 -13.14 5.02 -8.80
CA GLU A 96 -13.76 6.27 -8.35
C GLU A 96 -14.18 6.28 -6.87
N ASP A 97 -14.19 5.13 -6.20
CA ASP A 97 -14.41 5.07 -4.75
C ASP A 97 -13.17 5.47 -3.94
N VAL A 98 -12.00 5.62 -4.58
CA VAL A 98 -10.75 6.08 -3.94
C VAL A 98 -10.78 7.60 -3.80
N THR A 99 -11.47 8.07 -2.77
CA THR A 99 -11.66 9.51 -2.49
C THR A 99 -11.29 9.87 -1.04
N PRO A 100 -10.94 11.13 -0.77
CA PRO A 100 -10.69 11.58 0.60
C PRO A 100 -11.91 11.42 1.50
N GLU A 101 -13.11 11.65 0.97
CA GLU A 101 -14.36 11.49 1.72
C GLU A 101 -14.55 10.04 2.17
N ASN A 102 -14.31 9.08 1.27
CA ASN A 102 -14.41 7.67 1.60
C ASN A 102 -13.31 7.24 2.56
N PHE A 103 -12.06 7.71 2.36
CA PHE A 103 -10.97 7.42 3.29
C PHE A 103 -11.25 7.93 4.71
N ILE A 104 -11.69 9.19 4.85
CA ILE A 104 -12.10 9.74 6.15
C ILE A 104 -13.33 9.01 6.70
N GLY A 105 -14.30 8.69 5.86
CA GLY A 105 -15.49 7.93 6.26
C GLY A 105 -15.15 6.53 6.78
N VAL A 106 -14.16 5.86 6.18
CA VAL A 106 -13.61 4.59 6.67
C VAL A 106 -13.01 4.76 8.05
N LEU A 107 -12.15 5.78 8.24
CA LEU A 107 -11.51 6.06 9.53
C LEU A 107 -12.50 6.38 10.64
N LEU A 108 -13.60 7.07 10.31
CA LEU A 108 -14.62 7.50 11.26
C LEU A 108 -15.73 6.45 11.47
N GLY A 109 -15.68 5.30 10.79
CA GLY A 109 -16.72 4.29 10.88
C GLY A 109 -18.09 4.78 10.38
N ASP A 110 -18.11 5.55 9.29
CA ASP A 110 -19.28 6.28 8.80
C ASP A 110 -20.50 5.37 8.55
N ALA A 111 -21.61 5.66 9.24
CA ALA A 111 -22.83 4.86 9.18
C ALA A 111 -23.53 4.90 7.80
N LYS A 112 -23.35 5.97 7.01
CA LYS A 112 -23.88 6.05 5.64
C LYS A 112 -23.10 5.14 4.71
N LEU A 113 -21.77 5.11 4.81
CA LEU A 113 -20.96 4.14 4.07
C LEU A 113 -21.34 2.70 4.45
N LYS A 114 -21.49 2.40 5.75
CA LYS A 114 -22.02 1.09 6.18
C LYS A 114 -23.38 0.76 5.58
N SER A 115 -24.28 1.74 5.51
CA SER A 115 -25.64 1.53 4.97
C SER A 115 -25.67 1.18 3.48
N THR A 116 -24.60 1.47 2.72
CA THR A 116 -24.46 1.06 1.32
C THR A 116 -23.74 -0.27 1.16
N GLY A 117 -23.38 -0.94 2.28
CA GLY A 117 -22.62 -2.18 2.29
C GLY A 117 -21.12 -1.99 2.15
N LYS A 118 -20.60 -0.76 2.26
CA LYS A 118 -19.16 -0.50 2.25
C LYS A 118 -18.54 -0.83 3.60
N LYS A 119 -17.37 -1.45 3.57
CA LYS A 119 -16.56 -1.77 4.75
C LYS A 119 -15.94 -0.48 5.31
N VAL A 120 -15.98 -0.30 6.61
CA VAL A 120 -15.32 0.81 7.32
C VAL A 120 -14.65 0.26 8.57
N LEU A 121 -13.83 1.05 9.27
CA LEU A 121 -13.27 0.60 10.54
C LEU A 121 -14.38 0.55 11.60
N GLU A 122 -14.47 -0.57 12.30
CA GLU A 122 -15.42 -0.79 13.39
C GLU A 122 -14.67 -1.02 14.70
N SER A 123 -13.71 -0.14 14.99
CA SER A 123 -12.83 -0.29 16.15
C SER A 123 -13.47 0.15 17.46
N GLY A 124 -13.34 -0.69 18.49
CA GLY A 124 -13.61 -0.37 19.89
C GLY A 124 -12.47 0.39 20.58
N PRO A 125 -12.63 0.78 21.86
CA PRO A 125 -11.63 1.53 22.61
C PRO A 125 -10.34 0.74 22.93
N ASP A 126 -10.39 -0.59 22.81
CA ASP A 126 -9.27 -1.50 23.10
C ASP A 126 -8.61 -2.05 21.82
N ASP A 127 -9.09 -1.61 20.64
CA ASP A 127 -8.60 -2.11 19.35
C ASP A 127 -7.38 -1.33 18.89
N ASP A 128 -6.40 -2.07 18.38
CA ASP A 128 -5.28 -1.48 17.67
C ASP A 128 -5.67 -1.23 16.20
N VAL A 129 -5.40 -0.02 15.71
CA VAL A 129 -5.57 0.34 14.30
C VAL A 129 -4.22 0.49 13.62
N PHE A 130 -4.01 -0.27 12.54
CA PHE A 130 -2.85 -0.11 11.67
C PHE A 130 -3.27 0.56 10.36
N ILE A 131 -2.55 1.61 9.96
CA ILE A 131 -2.77 2.32 8.69
C ILE A 131 -1.49 2.27 7.88
N PHE A 132 -1.56 1.66 6.70
CA PHE A 132 -0.49 1.73 5.70
C PHE A 132 -0.97 2.57 4.52
N PHE A 133 -0.19 3.57 4.17
CA PHE A 133 -0.46 4.48 3.08
C PHE A 133 0.76 4.53 2.16
N THR A 134 0.56 4.28 0.86
CA THR A 134 1.59 4.39 -0.17
C THR A 134 1.05 5.16 -1.38
N ASP A 135 1.69 6.28 -1.68
CA ASP A 135 1.40 7.17 -2.82
C ASP A 135 2.52 8.21 -2.97
N HIS A 136 2.41 9.06 -3.99
CA HIS A 136 3.08 10.34 -4.09
C HIS A 136 2.66 11.28 -2.96
N GLY A 137 3.65 11.69 -2.18
CA GLY A 137 3.51 12.70 -1.14
C GLY A 137 4.19 14.02 -1.49
N ALA A 138 3.75 15.07 -0.82
CA ALA A 138 4.55 16.27 -0.63
C ALA A 138 4.51 16.62 0.86
N PRO A 139 5.41 17.49 1.37
CA PRO A 139 5.37 17.90 2.76
C PRO A 139 3.96 18.36 3.15
N ASN A 140 3.38 17.77 4.21
CA ASN A 140 2.04 18.07 4.71
C ASN A 140 0.88 17.69 3.76
N MET A 141 1.08 16.74 2.83
CA MET A 141 0.06 16.40 1.82
C MET A 141 0.04 14.92 1.46
N ILE A 142 -1.16 14.34 1.54
CA ILE A 142 -1.56 13.12 0.85
C ILE A 142 -2.45 13.51 -0.33
N CYS A 143 -2.11 13.00 -1.53
CA CYS A 143 -2.86 13.22 -2.75
C CYS A 143 -3.93 12.13 -2.94
N PHE A 144 -5.07 12.50 -3.55
CA PHE A 144 -6.09 11.57 -4.06
C PHE A 144 -6.25 11.74 -5.58
N PRO A 145 -6.82 10.75 -6.32
CA PRO A 145 -6.84 10.78 -7.79
C PRO A 145 -7.64 11.99 -8.33
N ASN A 146 -8.60 12.47 -7.54
CA ASN A 146 -9.50 13.57 -7.90
C ASN A 146 -8.99 14.98 -7.51
N LYS A 147 -7.70 15.13 -7.19
CA LYS A 147 -7.03 16.39 -6.81
C LYS A 147 -7.41 16.98 -5.45
N ASP A 148 -8.19 16.24 -4.66
CA ASP A 148 -8.46 16.58 -3.28
C ASP A 148 -7.28 16.16 -2.39
N VAL A 149 -7.06 16.89 -1.29
CA VAL A 149 -5.87 16.75 -0.44
C VAL A 149 -6.24 16.57 1.02
N ILE A 150 -5.53 15.68 1.72
CA ILE A 150 -5.58 15.57 3.17
C ILE A 150 -4.21 15.94 3.74
N LEU A 151 -4.22 16.71 4.83
CA LEU A 151 -3.02 17.01 5.61
C LEU A 151 -2.60 15.74 6.39
N ALA A 152 -1.43 15.21 6.06
CA ALA A 152 -0.86 14.07 6.77
C ALA A 152 0.67 14.20 6.91
N VAL A 153 1.23 13.39 7.83
CA VAL A 153 2.66 13.31 8.11
C VAL A 153 3.17 12.04 7.43
N THR A 154 4.19 12.15 6.59
CA THR A 154 4.65 11.11 5.66
C THR A 154 5.94 10.42 6.11
N ALA A 155 6.24 9.27 5.51
CA ALA A 155 7.42 8.43 5.79
C ALA A 155 8.75 9.19 5.57
N ALA A 156 8.87 9.95 4.49
CA ALA A 156 10.00 10.83 4.27
C ALA A 156 9.79 12.20 4.95
N ASN A 157 10.89 12.79 5.44
CA ASN A 157 10.88 14.19 5.87
C ASN A 157 10.65 15.11 4.65
N SER A 158 10.41 16.41 4.89
CA SER A 158 9.99 17.33 3.83
C SER A 158 11.02 17.60 2.72
N HIS A 159 12.20 16.98 2.77
CA HIS A 159 13.33 17.19 1.87
C HIS A 159 13.90 15.90 1.27
N GLU A 160 13.30 14.73 1.55
CA GLU A 160 13.73 13.43 1.05
C GLU A 160 12.67 12.80 0.14
N SER A 161 13.11 12.14 -0.92
CA SER A 161 12.25 11.38 -1.83
C SER A 161 12.25 9.92 -1.40
N SER A 162 11.08 9.28 -1.40
CA SER A 162 11.06 7.82 -1.45
C SER A 162 11.63 7.36 -2.81
N MET A 163 12.25 6.19 -2.83
CA MET A 163 12.87 5.62 -4.02
C MET A 163 12.19 4.30 -4.37
N GLY A 164 11.82 4.14 -5.64
CA GLY A 164 11.43 2.84 -6.16
C GLY A 164 12.62 1.86 -6.11
N CYS A 165 12.33 0.60 -5.85
CA CYS A 165 13.28 -0.49 -5.98
C CYS A 165 12.75 -1.54 -6.97
N PHE A 166 13.64 -2.46 -7.36
CA PHE A 166 13.35 -3.47 -8.38
C PHE A 166 12.92 -2.89 -9.75
N CYS A 167 13.62 -1.84 -10.22
CA CYS A 167 13.26 -1.10 -11.44
C CYS A 167 13.87 -1.66 -12.74
N ASP A 168 14.81 -2.60 -12.65
CA ASP A 168 15.50 -3.20 -13.80
C ASP A 168 14.94 -4.60 -14.13
N ASP A 169 13.62 -4.77 -14.03
CA ASP A 169 12.97 -6.02 -14.37
C ASP A 169 12.96 -6.25 -15.90
N LYS A 170 13.24 -7.48 -16.32
CA LYS A 170 13.35 -7.82 -17.75
C LYS A 170 12.01 -7.95 -18.47
N LEU A 171 10.94 -8.14 -17.72
CA LEU A 171 9.61 -8.45 -18.22
C LEU A 171 8.66 -7.27 -17.99
N ILE A 172 8.87 -6.50 -16.93
CA ILE A 172 8.02 -5.40 -16.51
C ILE A 172 8.85 -4.10 -16.53
N ASP A 173 8.52 -3.18 -17.42
CA ASP A 173 9.25 -1.90 -17.62
C ASP A 173 8.84 -0.84 -16.58
N THR A 174 8.95 -1.16 -15.29
CA THR A 174 8.67 -0.30 -14.12
C THR A 174 9.33 -0.84 -12.86
N CYS A 175 9.46 -0.01 -11.82
CA CYS A 175 9.73 -0.46 -10.45
C CYS A 175 8.58 -1.35 -9.93
N LEU A 176 8.94 -2.41 -9.21
CA LEU A 176 7.98 -3.37 -8.65
C LEU A 176 7.58 -3.03 -7.20
N ALA A 177 8.35 -2.19 -6.51
CA ALA A 177 8.08 -1.78 -5.13
C ALA A 177 8.66 -0.40 -4.80
N ASP A 178 8.17 0.22 -3.73
CA ASP A 178 8.86 1.32 -3.06
C ASP A 178 9.85 0.75 -2.01
N GLU A 179 11.04 1.35 -1.90
CA GLU A 179 12.11 0.83 -1.05
C GLU A 179 11.72 0.81 0.43
N TYR A 180 11.07 1.85 0.94
CA TYR A 180 10.62 1.88 2.33
C TYR A 180 9.56 0.80 2.55
N SER A 181 8.57 0.75 1.65
CA SER A 181 7.47 -0.20 1.69
C SER A 181 7.96 -1.64 1.70
N TYR A 182 8.81 -2.00 0.74
CA TYR A 182 9.38 -3.33 0.64
C TYR A 182 10.20 -3.71 1.89
N ARG A 183 11.01 -2.79 2.42
CA ARG A 183 11.87 -3.06 3.59
C ARG A 183 11.05 -3.35 4.84
N TRP A 184 10.03 -2.56 5.17
CA TRP A 184 9.24 -2.82 6.39
C TRP A 184 8.41 -4.09 6.24
N ILE A 185 7.87 -4.36 5.05
CA ILE A 185 7.10 -5.58 4.78
C ILE A 185 8.00 -6.79 5.00
N THR A 186 9.12 -6.87 4.28
CA THR A 186 10.05 -8.02 4.34
C THR A 186 10.75 -8.19 5.69
N ASP A 187 11.03 -7.09 6.42
CA ASP A 187 11.52 -7.19 7.80
C ASP A 187 10.45 -7.80 8.72
N SER A 188 9.19 -7.40 8.54
CA SER A 188 8.05 -7.97 9.27
C SER A 188 7.84 -9.46 8.95
N GLU A 189 8.11 -9.89 7.72
CA GLU A 189 8.09 -11.32 7.35
C GLU A 189 9.14 -12.13 8.12
N LYS A 190 10.38 -11.62 8.15
CA LYS A 190 11.50 -12.28 8.84
C LYS A 190 11.28 -12.32 10.35
N ALA A 191 10.77 -11.24 10.93
CA ALA A 191 10.47 -11.17 12.37
C ALA A 191 9.45 -12.25 12.80
N VAL A 192 8.52 -12.61 11.91
CA VAL A 192 7.57 -13.70 12.11
C VAL A 192 8.26 -15.06 12.00
N GLU A 193 9.11 -15.26 10.99
CA GLU A 193 9.83 -16.51 10.75
C GLU A 193 10.79 -16.88 11.90
N TYR A 194 11.56 -15.93 12.41
CA TYR A 194 12.57 -16.18 13.44
C TYR A 194 12.03 -16.24 14.88
N GLY A 195 10.72 -16.05 15.09
CA GLY A 195 10.09 -16.12 16.41
C GLY A 195 10.61 -15.09 17.43
N THR A 196 11.36 -14.07 16.99
CA THR A 196 11.93 -13.02 17.83
C THR A 196 10.82 -12.05 18.22
N GLY A 197 10.34 -12.18 19.47
CA GLY A 197 9.11 -11.59 19.97
C GLY A 197 9.08 -10.07 20.18
N SER A 198 9.28 -9.27 19.13
CA SER A 198 8.82 -7.88 19.06
C SER A 198 7.90 -7.73 17.85
N ARG A 199 6.67 -8.21 18.01
CA ARG A 199 5.54 -8.04 17.10
C ARG A 199 4.99 -6.62 17.19
N LYS A 200 5.84 -5.63 16.91
CA LYS A 200 5.51 -4.23 16.76
C LYS A 200 5.97 -3.84 15.37
N MET A 201 5.17 -3.07 14.65
CA MET A 201 5.63 -2.31 13.50
C MET A 201 6.84 -1.49 13.97
N HIS A 202 8.04 -1.97 13.66
CA HIS A 202 9.23 -1.15 13.82
C HIS A 202 9.13 -0.14 12.69
N PHE A 203 8.69 1.08 13.00
CA PHE A 203 8.91 2.20 12.10
C PHE A 203 10.40 2.19 11.81
N ILE A 204 10.77 1.89 10.55
CA ILE A 204 12.14 2.04 10.10
C ILE A 204 12.42 3.54 10.24
N ASP A 205 13.21 3.88 11.25
CA ASP A 205 13.78 5.22 11.40
C ASP A 205 14.75 5.40 10.24
N ASP A 206 14.47 6.38 9.37
CA ASP A 206 15.21 6.75 8.17
C ASP A 206 16.61 7.29 8.50
N SER A 207 17.45 6.44 9.08
CA SER A 207 18.88 6.48 8.82
C SER A 207 19.14 5.65 7.57
N VAL A 208 18.78 6.20 6.41
CA VAL A 208 19.28 5.75 5.12
C VAL A 208 20.80 5.96 5.14
N HIS A 209 21.54 4.99 5.67
CA HIS A 209 22.97 4.92 5.42
C HIS A 209 23.15 4.67 3.93
N PRO A 210 23.97 5.48 3.23
CA PRO A 210 24.20 5.30 1.81
C PRO A 210 24.69 3.88 1.59
N VAL A 211 23.95 3.12 0.78
CA VAL A 211 24.40 1.82 0.28
C VAL A 211 25.67 2.13 -0.49
N GLY A 212 26.81 1.80 0.13
CA GLY A 212 28.12 1.99 -0.47
C GLY A 212 28.13 1.31 -1.84
N HIS A 213 28.61 2.05 -2.85
CA HIS A 213 29.04 1.46 -4.10
C HIS A 213 30.00 0.32 -3.80
N LEU A 214 29.59 -0.91 -4.08
CA LEU A 214 30.53 -2.01 -4.29
C LEU A 214 30.94 -1.96 -5.76
N ALA A 215 32.06 -1.26 -5.99
CA ALA A 215 32.97 -1.53 -7.09
C ALA A 215 34.01 -2.56 -6.64
#